data_AF-A0A1L3LM31-F1
#
_entry.id   AF-A0A1L3LM31-F1
#
_cell.length_a   1.000
_cell.length_b   1.000
_cell.length_c   1.000
_cell.angle_alpha   90.00
_cell.angle_beta   90.00
_cell.angle_gamma   90.00
#
_symmetry.space_group_name_H-M   'P 1'
#
loop_
_entity.id
_entity.type
_entity.pdbx_description
1 polymer ?
#
loop_
_entity_poly.entity_id
_entity_poly.type
_entity_poly.pdbx_seq_one_letter_code
_entity_poly.pdbx_strand_id
1 'polypeptide(L)'
;MQADDTERHEIINWLGARGNGGHRFFNVPIINDGIGPFPVINGKRRPITTGIPHSDGSLFSDGAGYSQATVYAHLTQSAALGAGILNIRVTNAARPLRWSDWFSIYHPSKGWRAYRYWQVISKTEETNPIYSLAISPPLREATAIGTRVELARPMCVMKFPRGFTLPWDYEGWYQSRPTLQFVEAF
;
A
#
# COMPACT_ATOMS: atom_id res chain seq x y z
N MET A 1 -34.30 15.06 3.42
CA MET A 1 -33.52 15.64 2.30
C MET A 1 -32.06 15.52 2.65
N GLN A 2 -31.36 14.51 2.13
CA GLN A 2 -29.97 14.24 2.47
C GLN A 2 -29.09 14.99 1.47
N ALA A 3 -28.50 16.09 1.91
CA ALA A 3 -27.56 16.91 1.16
C ALA A 3 -26.15 16.26 1.14
N ASP A 4 -26.09 14.96 0.84
CA ASP A 4 -24.86 14.17 0.89
C ASP A 4 -24.70 13.43 -0.43
N ASP A 5 -24.12 14.10 -1.44
CA ASP A 5 -23.15 13.46 -2.35
C ASP A 5 -22.50 14.41 -3.40
N THR A 6 -22.72 15.74 -3.36
CA THR A 6 -22.13 16.65 -4.39
C THR A 6 -20.60 16.52 -4.48
N GLU A 7 -19.91 16.46 -3.33
CA GLU A 7 -18.45 16.30 -3.28
C GLU A 7 -18.01 14.98 -3.92
N ARG A 8 -18.73 13.88 -3.66
CA ARG A 8 -18.40 12.59 -4.27
C ARG A 8 -18.60 12.62 -5.77
N HIS A 9 -19.65 13.30 -6.25
CA HIS A 9 -19.87 13.48 -7.69
C HIS A 9 -18.74 14.29 -8.31
N GLU A 10 -18.29 15.36 -7.66
CA GLU A 10 -17.13 16.14 -8.09
C GLU A 10 -15.86 15.29 -8.14
N ILE A 11 -15.59 14.47 -7.11
CA ILE A 11 -14.44 13.57 -7.06
C ILE A 11 -14.49 12.55 -8.20
N ILE A 12 -15.65 11.92 -8.44
CA ILE A 12 -15.84 10.96 -9.53
C ILE A 12 -15.61 11.64 -10.88
N ASN A 13 -16.15 12.85 -11.08
CA ASN A 13 -15.97 13.62 -12.30
C ASN A 13 -14.50 14.00 -12.53
N TRP A 14 -13.80 14.45 -11.48
CA TRP A 14 -12.37 14.75 -11.55
C TRP A 14 -11.54 13.50 -11.86
N LEU A 15 -11.90 12.37 -11.27
CA LEU A 15 -11.24 11.10 -11.53
C LEU A 15 -11.47 10.66 -12.99
N GLY A 16 -12.69 10.82 -13.51
CA GLY A 16 -13.02 10.54 -14.91
C GLY A 16 -12.23 11.44 -15.85
N ALA A 17 -12.25 12.75 -15.63
CA ALA A 17 -11.50 13.72 -16.44
C ALA A 17 -9.99 13.45 -16.44
N ARG A 18 -9.43 13.01 -15.31
CA ARG A 18 -7.99 12.73 -15.18
C ARG A 18 -7.59 11.34 -15.64
N GLY A 19 -8.44 10.34 -15.43
CA GLY A 19 -8.12 8.93 -15.62
C GLY A 19 -8.57 8.36 -16.95
N ASN A 20 -9.66 8.86 -17.54
CA ASN A 20 -10.19 8.36 -18.81
C ASN A 20 -9.13 8.47 -19.92
N GLY A 21 -9.11 7.46 -20.79
CA GLY A 21 -8.05 7.27 -21.79
C GLY A 21 -6.82 6.50 -21.28
N GLY A 22 -6.67 6.30 -19.96
CA GLY A 22 -5.62 5.43 -19.42
C GLY A 22 -4.20 5.98 -19.62
N HIS A 23 -4.05 7.31 -19.67
CA HIS A 23 -2.75 7.96 -19.86
C HIS A 23 -2.08 8.38 -18.55
N ARG A 24 -2.85 8.50 -17.46
CA ARG A 24 -2.36 8.97 -16.16
C ARG A 24 -2.18 7.80 -15.19
N PHE A 25 -1.17 7.95 -14.35
CA PHE A 25 -0.86 7.00 -13.29
C PHE A 25 -1.37 7.49 -11.93
N PHE A 26 -1.79 6.53 -11.11
CA PHE A 26 -2.30 6.72 -9.76
C PHE A 26 -1.57 5.79 -8.80
N ASN A 27 -1.25 6.29 -7.61
CA ASN A 27 -0.80 5.43 -6.51
C ASN A 27 -2.05 4.84 -5.85
N VAL A 28 -2.32 3.56 -6.11
CA VAL A 28 -3.48 2.87 -5.57
C VAL A 28 -3.02 2.05 -4.36
N PRO A 29 -3.55 2.32 -3.15
CA PRO A 29 -3.26 1.53 -1.97
C PRO A 29 -4.02 0.21 -2.02
N ILE A 30 -3.38 -0.87 -1.57
CA ILE A 30 -4.01 -2.16 -1.33
C ILE A 30 -4.42 -2.20 0.15
N ILE A 31 -5.73 -2.31 0.39
CA ILE A 31 -6.27 -2.41 1.74
C ILE A 31 -5.92 -3.79 2.30
N ASN A 32 -5.04 -3.81 3.30
CA ASN A 32 -4.63 -5.02 4.00
C ASN A 32 -4.83 -4.96 5.53
N ASP A 33 -5.51 -3.91 6.02
CA ASP A 33 -5.70 -3.58 7.43
C ASP A 33 -6.20 -4.77 8.28
N GLY A 34 -7.09 -5.60 7.73
CA GLY A 34 -7.67 -6.75 8.44
C GLY A 34 -6.83 -8.03 8.46
N ILE A 35 -5.87 -8.17 7.52
CA ILE A 35 -5.15 -9.43 7.29
C ILE A 35 -3.66 -9.35 7.58
N GLY A 36 -3.06 -8.16 7.48
CA GLY A 36 -1.62 -8.00 7.62
C GLY A 36 -1.08 -8.29 9.03
N PRO A 37 0.26 -8.33 9.19
CA PRO A 37 0.94 -8.71 10.43
C PRO A 37 0.91 -7.61 11.52
N PHE A 38 -0.17 -6.84 11.61
CA PHE A 38 -0.27 -5.64 12.42
C PHE A 38 -0.69 -5.90 13.87
N PRO A 39 -0.24 -5.06 14.84
CA PRO A 39 -0.70 -5.13 16.22
C PRO A 39 -2.19 -4.82 16.32
N VAL A 40 -2.82 -5.38 17.35
CA VAL A 40 -4.20 -5.07 17.74
C VAL A 40 -4.17 -3.88 18.70
N ILE A 41 -4.71 -2.74 18.27
CA ILE A 41 -4.82 -1.52 19.06
C ILE A 41 -6.30 -1.14 19.09
N ASN A 42 -6.85 -0.95 20.29
CA ASN A 42 -8.27 -0.68 20.52
C ASN A 42 -9.19 -1.71 19.84
N GLY A 43 -8.85 -3.00 19.99
CA GLY A 43 -9.64 -4.13 19.49
C GLY A 43 -9.59 -4.37 17.98
N LYS A 44 -8.81 -3.59 17.21
CA LYS A 44 -8.65 -3.77 15.75
C LYS A 44 -7.18 -3.84 15.35
N ARG A 45 -6.88 -4.59 14.29
CA ARG A 45 -5.54 -4.54 13.66
C ARG A 45 -5.32 -3.15 13.09
N ARG A 46 -4.18 -2.54 13.42
CA ARG A 46 -3.84 -1.17 12.99
C ARG A 46 -2.55 -1.16 12.17
N PRO A 47 -2.62 -1.00 10.83
CA PRO A 47 -1.42 -0.85 10.00
C PRO A 47 -0.73 0.49 10.22
N ILE A 48 -1.49 1.52 10.57
CA ILE A 48 -1.02 2.88 10.82
C ILE A 48 -1.48 3.26 12.23
N THR A 49 -0.56 3.83 13.00
CA THR A 49 -0.87 4.49 14.27
C THR A 49 -0.74 5.99 14.08
N THR A 50 -1.59 6.75 14.76
CA THR A 50 -1.69 8.21 14.66
C THR A 50 -1.66 8.83 16.05
N GLY A 51 -1.44 10.14 16.15
CA GLY A 51 -1.45 10.84 17.43
C GLY A 51 -0.17 10.62 18.24
N ILE A 52 0.94 10.28 17.56
CA ILE A 52 2.25 10.21 18.21
C ILE A 52 2.72 11.64 18.48
N PRO A 53 3.00 12.04 19.74
CA PRO A 53 3.45 13.38 20.04
C PRO A 53 4.91 13.62 19.62
N HIS A 54 5.32 14.88 19.66
CA HIS A 54 6.71 15.27 19.68
C HIS A 54 7.45 14.65 20.87
N SER A 55 8.78 14.72 20.86
CA SER A 55 9.62 14.16 21.94
C SER A 55 9.38 14.80 23.31
N ASP A 56 8.79 16.00 23.35
CA ASP A 56 8.39 16.71 24.56
C ASP A 56 6.94 16.40 25.01
N GLY A 57 6.26 15.47 24.31
CA GLY A 57 4.88 15.09 24.59
C GLY A 57 3.83 16.02 23.97
N SER A 58 4.22 17.10 23.29
CA SER A 58 3.28 18.01 22.63
C SER A 58 2.75 17.46 21.31
N LEU A 59 1.58 17.95 20.89
CA LEU A 59 0.99 17.70 19.57
C LEU A 59 1.21 18.92 18.67
N PHE A 60 0.90 18.79 17.38
CA PHE A 60 0.82 19.92 16.46
C PHE A 60 -0.24 20.93 16.95
N SER A 61 -0.17 22.18 16.45
CA SER A 61 -1.08 23.27 16.88
C SER A 61 -2.56 23.01 16.62
N ASP A 62 -2.88 22.10 15.69
CA ASP A 62 -4.23 21.64 15.38
C ASP A 62 -4.67 20.42 16.23
N GLY A 63 -3.83 19.99 17.19
CA GLY A 63 -4.06 18.81 18.01
C GLY A 63 -3.75 17.48 17.33
N ALA A 64 -3.19 17.49 16.10
CA ALA A 64 -2.75 16.27 15.45
C ALA A 64 -1.40 15.79 16.00
N GLY A 65 -1.11 14.49 15.89
CA GLY A 65 0.22 13.95 16.11
C GLY A 65 0.77 13.30 14.85
N TYR A 66 2.02 12.84 14.90
CA TYR A 66 2.61 12.07 13.81
C TYR A 66 1.82 10.78 13.54
N SER A 67 1.93 10.35 12.30
CA SER A 67 1.38 9.10 11.79
C SER A 67 2.51 8.21 11.30
N GLN A 68 2.48 6.94 11.65
CA GLN A 68 3.52 5.99 11.27
C GLN A 68 2.96 4.59 11.00
N ALA A 69 3.58 3.89 10.06
CA ALA A 69 3.37 2.46 9.88
C ALA A 69 3.79 1.68 11.13
N THR A 70 2.87 0.88 11.66
CA THR A 70 3.14 0.04 12.84
C THR A 70 4.09 -1.10 12.50
N VAL A 71 4.06 -1.59 11.27
CA VAL A 71 4.89 -2.68 10.76
C VAL A 71 5.47 -2.30 9.40
N TYR A 72 6.77 -2.54 9.25
CA TYR A 72 7.50 -2.25 8.03
C TYR A 72 8.72 -3.15 7.89
N ALA A 73 9.39 -3.09 6.75
CA ALA A 73 10.63 -3.81 6.55
C ALA A 73 11.67 -3.02 5.74
N HIS A 74 12.89 -3.54 5.71
CA HIS A 74 13.98 -3.05 4.86
C HIS A 74 14.69 -4.23 4.20
N LEU A 75 15.17 -4.05 2.96
CA LEU A 75 16.02 -5.05 2.32
C LEU A 75 17.32 -5.21 3.11
N THR A 76 17.72 -6.45 3.37
CA THR A 76 19.00 -6.77 4.05
C THR A 76 20.15 -7.04 3.07
N GLN A 77 19.84 -7.10 1.77
CA GLN A 77 20.82 -7.20 0.70
C GLN A 77 20.25 -6.56 -0.57
N SER A 78 21.13 -6.13 -1.47
CA SER A 78 20.72 -5.67 -2.80
C SER A 78 20.12 -6.83 -3.61
N ALA A 79 19.07 -6.55 -4.37
CA ALA A 79 18.40 -7.51 -5.24
C ALA A 79 18.41 -7.01 -6.69
N ALA A 80 18.86 -7.86 -7.61
CA ALA A 80 18.91 -7.53 -9.02
C ALA A 80 17.50 -7.49 -9.66
N LEU A 81 17.39 -6.84 -10.82
CA LEU A 81 16.20 -6.93 -11.66
C LEU A 81 15.85 -8.41 -11.94
N GLY A 82 14.58 -8.77 -11.82
CA GLY A 82 14.12 -10.14 -12.02
C GLY A 82 14.36 -11.08 -10.83
N ALA A 83 14.89 -10.59 -9.70
CA ALA A 83 15.04 -11.40 -8.51
C ALA A 83 13.68 -11.95 -8.04
N GLY A 84 13.58 -13.28 -7.95
CA GLY A 84 12.40 -13.98 -7.41
C GLY A 84 12.46 -14.21 -5.90
N ILE A 85 13.57 -13.84 -5.25
CA ILE A 85 13.78 -13.99 -3.81
C ILE A 85 14.24 -12.65 -3.23
N LEU A 86 13.63 -12.23 -2.14
CA LEU A 86 14.04 -11.05 -1.37
C LEU A 86 14.37 -11.43 0.05
N ASN A 87 15.40 -10.80 0.60
CA ASN A 87 15.74 -10.88 2.02
C ASN A 87 15.40 -9.56 2.69
N ILE A 88 14.44 -9.60 3.63
CA ILE A 88 13.90 -8.41 4.28
C ILE A 88 13.94 -8.56 5.80
N ARG A 89 14.36 -7.51 6.50
CA ARG A 89 14.22 -7.42 7.96
C ARG A 89 12.90 -6.76 8.30
N VAL A 90 12.04 -7.46 9.03
CA VAL A 90 10.71 -6.97 9.42
C VAL A 90 10.74 -6.45 10.84
N THR A 91 10.21 -5.24 11.04
CA THR A 91 10.17 -4.56 12.33
C THR A 91 8.77 -4.53 12.90
N ASN A 92 8.62 -4.81 14.21
CA ASN A 92 7.38 -4.69 14.99
C ASN A 92 6.18 -5.55 14.51
N ALA A 93 6.42 -6.57 13.70
CA ALA A 93 5.35 -7.47 13.27
C ALA A 93 4.73 -8.21 14.46
N ALA A 94 3.42 -8.08 14.65
CA ALA A 94 2.69 -8.71 15.75
C ALA A 94 2.51 -10.23 15.58
N ARG A 95 2.82 -10.74 14.38
CA ARG A 95 2.86 -12.16 14.05
C ARG A 95 3.93 -12.41 12.98
N PRO A 96 4.39 -13.67 12.81
CA PRO A 96 5.20 -14.02 11.65
C PRO A 96 4.50 -13.67 10.33
N LEU A 97 5.29 -13.37 9.29
CA LEU A 97 4.78 -13.24 7.92
C LEU A 97 4.16 -14.58 7.48
N ARG A 98 2.90 -14.56 7.04
CA ARG A 98 2.14 -15.71 6.53
C ARG A 98 1.07 -15.26 5.52
N TRP A 99 0.46 -16.19 4.80
CA TRP A 99 -0.74 -15.95 3.96
C TRP A 99 -0.54 -15.04 2.74
N SER A 100 0.66 -15.01 2.15
CA SER A 100 0.90 -14.19 0.97
C SER A 100 0.60 -12.70 1.24
N ASP A 101 1.07 -12.20 2.39
CA ASP A 101 0.90 -10.79 2.75
C ASP A 101 1.42 -9.87 1.63
N TRP A 102 0.63 -8.85 1.33
CA TRP A 102 1.03 -7.80 0.41
C TRP A 102 2.11 -6.92 1.03
N PHE A 103 3.07 -6.54 0.21
CA PHE A 103 4.03 -5.48 0.51
C PHE A 103 4.32 -4.68 -0.76
N SER A 104 4.88 -3.49 -0.62
CA SER A 104 5.32 -2.68 -1.76
C SER A 104 6.69 -2.09 -1.54
N ILE A 105 7.39 -1.89 -2.66
CA ILE A 105 8.68 -1.21 -2.71
C ILE A 105 8.51 0.00 -3.61
N TYR A 106 9.03 1.15 -3.18
CA TYR A 106 9.17 2.30 -4.05
C TYR A 106 10.44 2.16 -4.88
N HIS A 107 10.28 2.11 -6.19
CA HIS A 107 11.37 2.07 -7.14
C HIS A 107 11.63 3.46 -7.70
N PRO A 108 12.88 3.95 -7.77
CA PRO A 108 13.18 5.30 -8.26
C PRO A 108 12.63 5.57 -9.67
N SER A 109 12.73 4.60 -10.59
CA SER A 109 12.27 4.81 -11.98
C SER A 109 10.81 4.38 -12.21
N LYS A 110 10.35 3.35 -11.51
CA LYS A 110 9.01 2.76 -11.71
C LYS A 110 7.98 3.14 -10.63
N GLY A 111 8.35 3.91 -9.62
CA GLY A 111 7.47 4.24 -8.49
C GLY A 111 7.06 3.03 -7.65
N TRP A 112 5.88 3.11 -7.02
CA TRP A 112 5.37 2.05 -6.14
C TRP A 112 5.03 0.75 -6.88
N ARG A 113 5.56 -0.36 -6.38
CA ARG A 113 5.33 -1.70 -6.91
C ARG A 113 4.90 -2.63 -5.80
N ALA A 114 3.70 -3.21 -5.94
CA ALA A 114 3.17 -4.18 -5.02
C ALA A 114 3.59 -5.61 -5.38
N TYR A 115 3.95 -6.39 -4.37
CA TYR A 115 4.39 -7.76 -4.48
C TYR A 115 3.67 -8.61 -3.43
N ARG A 116 3.61 -9.91 -3.70
CA ARG A 116 3.29 -10.92 -2.69
C ARG A 116 4.38 -11.96 -2.69
N TYR A 117 4.63 -12.54 -1.53
CA TYR A 117 5.39 -13.78 -1.46
C TYR A 117 4.45 -14.98 -1.49
N TRP A 118 4.89 -16.06 -2.10
CA TRP A 118 4.18 -17.34 -2.11
C TRP A 118 4.82 -18.35 -1.16
N GLN A 119 6.07 -18.12 -0.75
CA GLN A 119 6.78 -18.96 0.22
C GLN A 119 7.70 -18.12 1.11
N VAL A 120 7.72 -18.46 2.40
CA VAL A 120 8.80 -18.07 3.33
C VAL A 120 9.85 -19.19 3.26
N ILE A 121 11.02 -18.90 2.69
CA ILE A 121 12.11 -19.86 2.53
C ILE A 121 12.82 -20.07 3.87
N SER A 122 13.12 -18.98 4.58
CA SER A 122 13.76 -19.01 5.89
C SER A 122 13.42 -17.78 6.71
N LYS A 123 13.64 -17.87 8.03
CA LYS A 123 13.41 -16.82 9.00
C LYS A 123 14.44 -16.93 10.14
N THR A 124 15.04 -15.82 10.57
CA THR A 124 15.90 -15.78 11.77
C THR A 124 15.08 -15.71 13.07
N GLU A 125 15.69 -15.98 14.22
CA GLU A 125 15.03 -16.07 15.53
C GLU A 125 15.08 -14.78 16.38
N GLU A 126 15.64 -13.70 15.84
CA GLU A 126 15.71 -12.39 16.52
C GLU A 126 14.34 -11.68 16.60
N THR A 127 14.21 -10.67 17.48
CA THR A 127 12.98 -9.89 17.69
C THR A 127 12.46 -9.25 16.39
N ASN A 128 13.36 -8.73 15.56
CA ASN A 128 13.05 -8.17 14.23
C ASN A 128 13.67 -9.08 13.15
N PRO A 129 13.00 -10.20 12.82
CA PRO A 129 13.59 -11.26 12.04
C PRO A 129 13.85 -10.86 10.59
N ILE A 130 14.91 -11.45 10.02
CA ILE A 130 15.18 -11.46 8.58
C ILE A 130 14.42 -12.62 7.98
N TYR A 131 13.58 -12.33 6.98
CA TYR A 131 12.88 -13.30 6.16
C TYR A 131 13.53 -13.40 4.79
N SER A 132 13.70 -14.63 4.30
CA SER A 132 13.94 -14.91 2.89
C SER A 132 12.62 -15.31 2.25
N LEU A 133 12.14 -14.53 1.28
CA LEU A 133 10.81 -14.64 0.71
C LEU A 133 10.89 -14.92 -0.79
N ALA A 134 10.22 -15.97 -1.26
CA ALA A 134 10.00 -16.18 -2.69
C ALA A 134 8.80 -15.33 -3.15
N ILE A 135 9.04 -14.38 -4.06
CA ILE A 135 8.09 -13.35 -4.46
C ILE A 135 7.50 -13.61 -5.85
N SER A 136 6.28 -13.11 -6.06
CA SER A 136 5.63 -13.07 -7.37
C SER A 136 4.83 -11.77 -7.53
N PRO A 137 4.94 -11.09 -8.69
CA PRO A 137 5.92 -11.35 -9.75
C PRO A 137 7.37 -11.06 -9.29
N PRO A 138 8.39 -11.49 -10.05
CA PRO A 138 9.78 -11.14 -9.76
C PRO A 138 10.01 -9.63 -9.71
N LEU A 139 11.08 -9.22 -9.04
CA LEU A 139 11.41 -7.82 -8.81
C LEU A 139 11.49 -7.04 -10.14
N ARG A 140 10.74 -5.93 -10.24
CA ARG A 140 10.58 -5.19 -11.51
C ARG A 140 11.66 -4.15 -11.77
N GLU A 141 12.48 -3.82 -10.77
CA GLU A 141 13.64 -2.93 -10.90
C GLU A 141 14.64 -3.29 -9.79
N ALA A 142 15.94 -3.22 -10.10
CA ALA A 142 16.97 -3.56 -9.14
C ALA A 142 16.86 -2.65 -7.91
N THR A 143 16.93 -3.23 -6.73
CA THR A 143 16.71 -2.52 -5.47
C THR A 143 17.92 -2.69 -4.55
N ALA A 144 18.40 -1.59 -3.99
CA ALA A 144 19.57 -1.61 -3.11
C ALA A 144 19.22 -2.17 -1.71
N ILE A 145 20.26 -2.59 -0.98
CA ILE A 145 20.18 -2.85 0.46
C ILE A 145 19.65 -1.62 1.20
N GLY A 146 18.88 -1.84 2.28
CA GLY A 146 18.32 -0.77 3.11
C GLY A 146 17.05 -0.13 2.54
N THR A 147 16.70 -0.40 1.29
CA THR A 147 15.46 0.13 0.71
C THR A 147 14.25 -0.29 1.52
N ARG A 148 13.39 0.70 1.77
CA ARG A 148 12.14 0.56 2.53
C ARG A 148 11.15 -0.35 1.81
N VAL A 149 10.56 -1.25 2.59
CA VAL A 149 9.46 -2.13 2.19
C VAL A 149 8.26 -1.77 3.04
N GLU A 150 7.19 -1.33 2.38
CA GLU A 150 5.94 -0.99 3.04
C GLU A 150 5.06 -2.23 3.14
N LEU A 151 4.77 -2.65 4.38
CA LEU A 151 3.77 -3.68 4.68
C LEU A 151 2.42 -3.06 5.04
N ALA A 152 2.41 -1.86 5.60
CA ALA A 152 1.19 -1.13 5.93
C ALA A 152 0.66 -0.41 4.69
N ARG A 153 -0.56 -0.77 4.23
CA ARG A 153 -1.22 -0.16 3.05
C ARG A 153 -0.29 -0.07 1.83
N PRO A 154 0.26 -1.22 1.36
CA PRO A 154 1.19 -1.22 0.26
C PRO A 154 0.56 -0.61 -0.98
N MET A 155 1.36 0.12 -1.74
CA MET A 155 0.89 0.88 -2.90
C MET A 155 1.37 0.26 -4.20
N CYS A 156 0.62 0.54 -5.26
CA CYS A 156 0.99 0.19 -6.62
C CYS A 156 0.65 1.34 -7.57
N VAL A 157 1.57 1.65 -8.49
CA VAL A 157 1.28 2.59 -9.58
C VAL A 157 0.43 1.88 -10.62
N MET A 158 -0.78 2.40 -10.83
CA MET A 158 -1.77 1.85 -11.74
C MET A 158 -2.38 2.91 -12.65
N LYS A 159 -3.09 2.49 -13.69
CA LYS A 159 -3.90 3.34 -14.56
C LYS A 159 -5.23 2.69 -14.88
N PHE A 160 -6.15 3.42 -15.49
CA PHE A 160 -7.33 2.80 -16.09
C PHE A 160 -6.95 1.86 -17.24
N PRO A 161 -7.58 0.67 -17.32
CA PRO A 161 -7.38 -0.27 -18.41
C PRO A 161 -7.68 0.36 -19.77
N ARG A 162 -7.05 -0.15 -20.83
CA ARG A 162 -7.41 0.24 -22.20
C ARG A 162 -8.87 -0.14 -22.46
N GLY A 163 -9.66 0.80 -22.96
CA GLY A 163 -11.08 0.59 -23.25
C GLY A 163 -11.99 0.72 -22.01
N PHE A 164 -11.44 0.95 -20.82
CA PHE A 164 -12.22 1.36 -19.66
C PHE A 164 -12.40 2.87 -19.67
N THR A 165 -13.65 3.30 -19.52
CA THR A 165 -14.04 4.68 -19.29
C THR A 165 -14.90 4.68 -18.05
N LEU A 166 -14.57 5.54 -17.08
CA LEU A 166 -15.42 5.75 -15.93
C LEU A 166 -16.75 6.34 -16.43
N PRO A 167 -17.88 5.59 -16.32
CA PRO A 167 -19.15 6.06 -16.84
C PRO A 167 -19.59 7.32 -16.11
N TRP A 168 -20.22 8.20 -16.87
CA TRP A 168 -20.91 9.38 -16.35
C TRP A 168 -22.39 9.02 -16.19
N ASP A 169 -22.68 8.20 -15.19
CA ASP A 169 -24.03 7.71 -14.91
C ASP A 169 -24.49 8.09 -13.51
N TYR A 170 -25.78 8.40 -13.40
CA TYR A 170 -26.49 8.63 -12.15
C TYR A 170 -27.60 7.57 -12.00
N GLU A 171 -27.70 6.96 -10.84
CA GLU A 171 -28.89 6.19 -10.46
C GLU A 171 -29.78 7.05 -9.55
N GLY A 172 -31.07 6.69 -9.48
CA GLY A 172 -32.10 7.45 -8.77
C GLY A 172 -31.65 7.90 -7.37
N TRP A 173 -32.08 9.11 -6.98
CA TRP A 173 -31.62 9.85 -5.79
C TRP A 173 -30.20 10.43 -5.89
N TYR A 174 -29.68 10.65 -7.11
CA TYR A 174 -28.35 11.23 -7.33
C TYR A 174 -27.25 10.45 -6.60
N GLN A 175 -27.28 9.11 -6.68
CA GLN A 175 -26.21 8.29 -6.17
C GLN A 175 -25.43 7.68 -7.34
N SER A 176 -24.12 7.82 -7.30
CA SER A 176 -23.22 7.17 -8.26
C SER A 176 -22.31 6.18 -7.53
N ARG A 177 -22.33 4.91 -7.96
CA ARG A 177 -21.51 3.82 -7.41
C ARG A 177 -20.67 3.14 -8.49
N PRO A 178 -19.80 3.89 -9.20
CA PRO A 178 -19.03 3.31 -10.28
C PRO A 178 -18.02 2.30 -9.75
N THR A 179 -17.87 1.19 -10.46
CA THR A 179 -16.78 0.24 -10.21
C THR A 179 -15.52 0.74 -10.91
N LEU A 180 -14.49 1.07 -10.13
CA LEU A 180 -13.19 1.47 -10.67
C LEU A 180 -12.37 0.23 -11.01
N GLN A 181 -11.78 0.23 -12.20
CA GLN A 181 -10.84 -0.80 -12.63
C GLN A 181 -9.47 -0.18 -12.85
N PHE A 182 -8.44 -0.92 -12.44
CA PHE A 182 -7.07 -0.48 -12.55
C PHE A 182 -6.19 -1.63 -13.06
N VAL A 183 -5.19 -1.27 -13.87
CA VAL A 183 -4.10 -2.15 -14.26
C VAL A 183 -2.78 -1.54 -13.82
N GLU A 184 -1.88 -2.36 -13.30
CA GLU A 184 -0.53 -1.93 -12.94
C GLU A 184 0.20 -1.39 -14.19
N ALA A 185 0.87 -0.23 -14.06
CA ALA A 185 1.64 0.38 -15.14
C ALA A 185 2.81 1.24 -14.63
N PHE A 186 3.87 1.35 -15.43
CA PHE A 186 5.03 2.24 -15.29
C PHE A 186 5.43 2.72 -16.68
#